data_AF-A0AAJ1BQ04-F1
#
_entry.id   AF-A0AAJ1BQ04-F1
#
_cell.length_a   1.000
_cell.length_b   1.000
_cell.length_c   1.000
_cell.angle_alpha   90.00
_cell.angle_beta   90.00
_cell.angle_gamma   90.00
#
_symmetry.space_group_name_H-M   'P 1'
#
loop_
_entity.id
_entity.type
_entity.pdbx_description
1 polymer ?
#
loop_
_entity_poly.entity_id
_entity_poly.type
_entity_poly.pdbx_seq_one_letter_code
_entity_poly.pdbx_strand_id
1 'polypeptide(L)' 'MARMRVIIAGAGEVGRGVAAALRQERRSVALIDPNPTAINESQSLDCLLVTGSALSRDSLLRAGISDA' A
#
# COMPACT_ATOMS: atom_id res chain seq x y z
N MET A 1 -18.62 9.20 0.38
CA MET A 1 -18.33 8.19 1.41
C MET A 1 -16.88 7.79 1.25
N ALA A 2 -16.01 8.23 2.17
CA ALA A 2 -14.62 7.80 2.17
C ALA A 2 -14.57 6.28 2.46
N ARG A 3 -13.96 5.51 1.56
CA ARG A 3 -13.89 4.05 1.68
C ARG A 3 -12.67 3.73 2.54
N MET A 4 -12.91 3.11 3.71
CA MET A 4 -11.85 2.64 4.61
C MET A 4 -10.75 1.89 3.84
N ARG A 5 -9.50 2.19 4.15
CA ARG A 5 -8.31 1.68 3.45
C ARG A 5 -7.36 0.99 4.44
N VAL A 6 -6.88 -0.19 4.06
CA VAL A 6 -5.71 -0.78 4.74
C VAL A 6 -4.43 -0.21 4.15
N ILE A 7 -3.56 0.33 4.99
CA ILE A 7 -2.22 0.79 4.60
C ILE A 7 -1.19 -0.21 5.08
N ILE A 8 -0.36 -0.71 4.18
CA ILE A 8 0.73 -1.63 4.46
C ILE A 8 2.05 -0.87 4.27
N ALA A 9 2.83 -0.79 5.35
CA ALA A 9 4.19 -0.27 5.35
C ALA A 9 5.17 -1.41 5.05
N GLY A 10 5.65 -1.49 3.81
CA GLY A 10 6.53 -2.52 3.29
C GLY A 10 5.93 -3.25 2.09
N ALA A 11 6.65 -3.24 0.97
CA ALA A 11 6.32 -3.92 -0.29
C ALA A 11 7.22 -5.14 -0.55
N GLY A 12 7.87 -5.67 0.49
CA GLY A 12 8.58 -6.96 0.44
C GLY A 12 7.62 -8.15 0.29
N GLU A 13 8.16 -9.37 0.37
CA GLU A 13 7.40 -10.62 0.18
C GLU A 13 6.14 -10.70 1.04
N VAL A 14 6.29 -10.51 2.35
CA VAL A 14 5.16 -10.57 3.30
C VAL A 14 4.14 -9.47 3.01
N GLY A 15 4.59 -8.23 2.80
CA GLY A 15 3.71 -7.10 2.53
C GLY A 15 2.86 -7.31 1.27
N ARG A 16 3.46 -7.84 0.20
CA ARG A 16 2.74 -8.21 -1.03
C ARG A 16 1.78 -9.37 -0.83
N GLY A 17 2.17 -10.39 -0.07
CA GLY A 17 1.28 -11.51 0.26
C GLY A 17 0.03 -11.07 1.02
N VAL A 18 0.22 -10.21 2.03
CA VAL A 18 -0.90 -9.62 2.79
C VAL A 18 -1.78 -8.74 1.89
N ALA A 19 -1.17 -7.90 1.05
CA ALA A 19 -1.91 -7.07 0.10
C ALA A 19 -2.76 -7.92 -0.85
N ALA A 20 -2.19 -8.98 -1.43
CA ALA A 20 -2.89 -9.88 -2.33
C ALA A 20 -4.11 -10.53 -1.66
N ALA A 21 -3.96 -11.03 -0.43
CA ALA A 21 -5.06 -11.61 0.34
C ALA A 21 -6.19 -10.59 0.59
N LEU A 22 -5.85 -9.38 1.04
CA LEU A 22 -6.84 -8.31 1.29
C LEU A 22 -7.54 -7.86 0.01
N ARG A 23 -6.86 -7.88 -1.14
CA ARG A 23 -7.45 -7.58 -2.44
C ARG A 23 -8.43 -8.67 -2.89
N GLN A 24 -8.15 -9.95 -2.60
CA GLN A 24 -9.11 -11.03 -2.83
C GLN A 24 -10.40 -10.83 -2.01
N GLU A 25 -10.30 -10.27 -0.80
CA GLU A 25 -11.45 -9.83 0.02
C GLU A 25 -12.10 -8.52 -0.48
N ARG A 26 -11.67 -7.97 -1.63
CA ARG A 26 -12.15 -6.70 -2.21
C ARG A 26 -11.95 -5.48 -1.31
N ARG A 27 -10.97 -5.51 -0.40
CA ARG A 27 -10.60 -4.35 0.43
C ARG A 27 -9.77 -3.35 -0.36
N SER A 28 -9.91 -2.06 -0.06
CA SER A 28 -9.03 -1.02 -0.59
C SER A 28 -7.69 -1.08 0.14
N VAL A 29 -6.58 -1.19 -0.61
CA VAL A 29 -5.23 -1.34 -0.05
C VAL A 29 -4.29 -0.28 -0.62
N ALA A 30 -3.41 0.26 0.20
CA ALA A 30 -2.22 0.99 -0.23
C ALA A 30 -0.94 0.31 0.29
N LEU A 31 0.10 0.27 -0.54
CA LEU A 31 1.44 -0.19 -0.19
C LEU A 31 2.41 0.98 -0.21
N ILE A 32 3.20 1.15 0.85
CA ILE A 32 4.27 2.14 0.94
C ILE A 32 5.59 1.41 1.07
N ASP A 33 6.56 1.71 0.22
CA ASP A 33 7.93 1.20 0.35
C ASP A 33 8.96 2.16 -0.25
N PRO A 34 10.13 2.40 0.39
CA PRO A 34 11.15 3.27 -0.17
C PRO A 34 11.89 2.66 -1.36
N ASN A 35 11.88 1.33 -1.52
CA ASN A 35 12.52 0.63 -2.62
C ASN A 35 11.62 0.63 -3.88
N PRO A 36 11.99 1.35 -4.95
CA PRO A 36 11.19 1.40 -6.18
C PRO A 36 11.06 0.03 -6.86
N THR A 37 12.03 -0.87 -6.70
CA THR A 37 11.94 -2.24 -7.25
C THR A 37 10.82 -3.02 -6.59
N ALA A 38 10.69 -2.96 -5.26
CA ALA A 38 9.62 -3.63 -4.53
C ALA A 38 8.23 -3.09 -4.90
N ILE A 39 8.14 -1.79 -5.17
CA ILE A 39 6.93 -1.16 -5.71
C ILE A 39 6.61 -1.65 -7.12
N ASN A 40 7.60 -1.71 -8.02
CA ASN A 40 7.40 -2.20 -9.38
C ASN A 40 6.93 -3.67 -9.40
N GLU A 41 7.49 -4.52 -8.54
CA GLU A 41 7.03 -5.90 -8.34
C GLU A 41 5.58 -6.01 -7.84
N SER A 42 5.04 -4.94 -7.25
CA SER A 42 3.69 -4.88 -6.69
C SER A 42 2.63 -4.36 -7.67
N GLN A 43 3.01 -3.94 -8.89
CA GLN A 43 2.09 -3.31 -9.87
C GLN A 43 0.90 -4.17 -10.26
N SER A 44 1.04 -5.50 -10.22
CA SER A 44 -0.03 -6.44 -10.56
C SER A 44 -1.10 -6.60 -9.46
N LEU A 45 -0.87 -6.08 -8.25
CA LEU A 45 -1.73 -6.31 -7.08
C LEU A 45 -2.97 -5.40 -7.02
N ASP A 46 -3.19 -4.50 -7.99
CA ASP A 46 -4.31 -3.54 -8.01
C ASP A 46 -4.47 -2.80 -6.67
N CYS A 47 -3.34 -2.30 -6.16
CA CYS A 47 -3.23 -1.51 -4.94
C CYS A 47 -2.82 -0.08 -5.30
N LEU A 48 -3.07 0.87 -4.41
CA LEU A 48 -2.36 2.15 -4.50
C LEU A 48 -0.91 1.93 -4.08
N LEU A 49 0.03 2.29 -4.94
CA LEU A 49 1.45 2.13 -4.67
C LEU A 49 2.09 3.49 -4.41
N VAL A 50 2.81 3.60 -3.29
CA VAL A 50 3.51 4.81 -2.90
C VAL A 50 4.98 4.48 -2.69
N THR A 51 5.84 4.96 -3.60
CA THR A 51 7.28 4.95 -3.34
C THR A 51 7.61 6.02 -2.30
N GLY A 52 8.21 5.61 -1.18
CA GLY A 52 8.56 6.51 -0.09
C GLY A 52 8.66 5.82 1.27
N SER A 53 9.09 6.57 2.28
CA SER A 53 9.14 6.05 3.66
C SER A 53 7.75 6.08 4.31
N ALA A 54 7.34 5.00 4.96
CA ALA A 54 6.12 4.96 5.79
C ALA A 54 6.23 5.83 7.07
N LEU A 55 7.44 6.32 7.40
CA LEU A 55 7.66 7.28 8.48
C LEU A 55 7.46 8.74 8.02
N SER A 56 7.27 8.98 6.71
CA SER A 56 7.01 10.31 6.17
C SER A 56 5.52 10.63 6.20
N ARG A 57 5.18 11.78 6.80
CA ARG A 57 3.82 12.33 6.77
C ARG A 57 3.28 12.44 5.35
N ASP A 58 4.13 12.87 4.42
CA ASP A 58 3.77 13.07 3.02
C ASP A 58 3.47 11.72 2.32
N SER A 59 4.25 10.67 2.56
CA SER A 59 3.94 9.33 2.05
C SER A 59 2.62 8.79 2.61
N LEU A 60 2.36 9.01 3.91
CA LEU A 60 1.12 8.58 4.56
C LEU A 60 -0.10 9.31 4.00
N LEU A 61 0.02 10.62 3.74
CA LEU A 61 -1.04 11.41 3.09
C LEU A 61 -1.31 10.93 1.67
N ARG A 62 -0.26 10.68 0.86
CA ARG A 62 -0.41 10.08 -0.47
C ARG A 62 -1.05 8.70 -0.40
N ALA A 63 -0.75 7.92 0.63
CA ALA A 63 -1.37 6.63 0.87
C ALA A 63 -2.81 6.74 1.40
N GLY A 64 -3.35 7.94 1.65
CA GLY A 64 -4.73 8.15 2.07
C GLY A 64 -4.99 7.79 3.54
N ILE A 65 -4.01 8.01 4.43
CA ILE A 65 -4.15 7.77 5.88
C ILE A 65 -5.35 8.49 6.52
N SER A 66 -5.80 9.59 5.90
CA SER A 66 -6.98 10.35 6.35
C SER A 66 -8.27 9.53 6.39
N ASP A 67 -8.35 8.48 5.56
CA ASP A 67 -9.52 7.63 5.38
C ASP A 67 -9.22 6.14 5.68
N ALA A 68 -8.11 5.86 6.38
CA ALA A 68 -7.62 4.49 6.62
C ALA A 68 -8.29 3.83 7.83
#